data_AF-A0A973TC17-F1
#
_entry.id   AF-A0A973TC17-F1
#
_cell.length_a   1.000
_cell.length_b   1.000
_cell.length_c   1.000
_cell.angle_alpha   90.00
_cell.angle_beta   90.00
_cell.angle_gamma   90.00
#
_symmetry.space_group_name_H-M   'P 1'
#
loop_
_entity.id
_entity.type
_entity.pdbx_description
1 polymer ?
#
loop_
_entity_poly.entity_id
_entity_poly.type
_entity_poly.pdbx_seq_one_letter_code
_entity_poly.pdbx_strand_id
1 'polypeptide(L)'
;MTRLFARFGGMGFAELREVDPREFRAFAVEFGDVVRSLPFQLPENFLLIIRAMSLTSGVCSSLDPRFNLWDSVEPYAAQLLRDERGNLLQDVARQAVDVAGITLGLPRRLDALATRMEEGSLPLAVPRLERQVARLDRMARRSASAMVFGALLIAGAVVRGADPVLGSVLMAASAVPLLHGLWAGRRGR
;
A
#
# COMPACT_ATOMS: atom_id res chain seq x y z
N MET A 1 24.98 -25.43 9.81
CA MET A 1 23.86 -26.33 10.14
C MET A 1 23.99 -27.72 9.49
N THR A 2 24.36 -27.85 8.21
CA THR A 2 24.44 -29.15 7.51
C THR A 2 25.46 -30.15 8.07
N ARG A 3 26.63 -29.71 8.57
CA ARG A 3 27.60 -30.64 9.20
C ARG A 3 27.17 -31.19 10.55
N LEU A 4 26.50 -30.39 11.38
CA LEU A 4 26.03 -30.79 12.72
C LEU A 4 24.92 -31.84 12.63
N PHE A 5 23.93 -31.59 11.77
CA PHE A 5 22.85 -32.54 11.52
C PHE A 5 23.33 -33.83 10.83
N ALA A 6 24.35 -33.75 9.96
CA ALA A 6 24.89 -34.95 9.31
C ALA A 6 25.60 -35.93 10.26
N ARG A 7 26.01 -35.47 11.46
CA ARG A 7 26.75 -36.30 12.42
C ARG A 7 25.86 -36.96 13.48
N PHE A 8 24.79 -36.29 13.89
CA PHE A 8 23.87 -36.76 14.94
C PHE A 8 22.43 -36.98 14.46
N GLY A 9 22.08 -36.49 13.27
CA GLY A 9 20.76 -36.68 12.68
C GLY A 9 20.53 -38.13 12.30
N GLY A 10 19.42 -38.70 12.77
CA GLY A 10 19.06 -40.09 12.55
C GLY A 10 19.56 -41.06 13.62
N MET A 11 20.45 -40.64 14.55
CA MET A 11 20.88 -41.52 15.63
C MET A 11 19.77 -41.76 16.65
N GLY A 12 19.52 -43.03 16.95
CA GLY A 12 18.59 -43.46 17.99
C GLY A 12 19.11 -43.15 19.40
N PHE A 13 18.22 -43.19 20.39
CA PHE A 13 18.59 -42.90 21.78
C PHE A 13 19.56 -43.94 22.37
N ALA A 14 19.51 -45.19 21.87
CA ALA A 14 20.45 -46.24 22.22
C ALA A 14 21.87 -45.94 21.72
N GLU A 15 22.01 -45.45 20.48
CA GLU A 15 23.30 -45.10 19.87
C GLU A 15 23.92 -43.86 20.53
N LEU A 16 23.10 -42.89 20.94
CA LEU A 16 23.56 -41.70 21.68
C LEU A 16 24.23 -42.05 23.02
N ARG A 17 23.90 -43.18 23.64
CA ARG A 17 24.56 -43.64 24.89
C ARG A 17 25.99 -44.12 24.67
N GLU A 18 26.33 -44.53 23.45
CA GLU A 18 27.65 -45.05 23.09
C GLU A 18 28.61 -43.94 22.63
N VAL A 19 28.10 -42.74 22.37
CA VAL A 19 28.89 -41.56 22.00
C VAL A 19 29.74 -41.08 23.18
N ASP A 20 30.98 -40.67 22.91
CA ASP A 20 31.87 -40.08 23.91
C ASP A 20 31.20 -38.85 24.57
N PRO A 21 31.08 -38.80 25.92
CA PRO A 21 30.48 -37.68 26.63
C PRO A 21 31.10 -36.31 26.30
N ARG A 22 32.40 -36.27 25.98
CA ARG A 22 33.10 -35.05 25.57
C ARG A 22 32.60 -34.55 24.22
N GLU A 23 32.40 -35.46 23.28
CA GLU A 23 31.90 -35.16 21.94
C GLU A 23 30.44 -34.70 21.99
N PHE A 24 29.60 -35.38 22.77
CA PHE A 24 28.22 -34.97 22.99
C PHE A 24 28.12 -33.58 23.65
N ARG A 25 29.00 -33.27 24.61
CA ARG A 25 29.04 -31.96 25.26
C ARG A 25 29.48 -30.86 24.30
N ALA A 26 30.49 -31.12 23.47
CA ALA A 26 30.94 -30.18 22.44
C ALA A 26 29.80 -29.86 21.46
N PHE A 27 29.07 -30.89 21.02
CA PHE A 27 27.88 -30.75 20.20
C PHE A 27 26.79 -29.90 20.89
N ALA A 28 26.47 -30.17 22.16
CA ALA A 28 25.43 -29.44 22.88
C ALA A 28 25.71 -27.93 23.01
N VAL A 29 26.98 -27.56 23.17
CA VAL A 29 27.42 -26.15 23.20
C VAL A 29 27.23 -25.52 21.82
N GLU A 30 27.78 -26.13 20.77
CA GLU A 30 27.71 -25.60 19.40
C GLU A 30 26.24 -25.47 18.92
N PHE A 31 25.43 -26.50 19.17
CA PHE A 31 24.01 -26.49 18.86
C PHE A 31 23.27 -25.40 19.64
N GLY A 32 23.55 -25.28 20.94
CA GLY A 32 22.95 -24.25 21.79
C GLY A 32 23.28 -22.83 21.33
N ASP A 33 24.51 -22.58 20.91
CA ASP A 33 24.93 -21.27 20.38
C ASP A 33 24.22 -20.92 19.08
N VAL A 34 24.05 -21.91 18.18
CA VAL A 34 23.26 -21.74 16.95
C VAL A 34 21.80 -21.42 17.28
N VAL A 35 21.16 -22.17 18.18
CA VAL A 35 19.76 -21.92 18.55
C VAL A 35 19.58 -20.55 19.17
N ARG A 36 20.50 -20.12 20.06
CA ARG A 36 20.45 -18.78 20.68
C ARG A 36 20.73 -17.64 19.70
N SER A 37 21.44 -17.90 18.60
CA SER A 37 21.71 -16.90 17.57
C SER A 37 20.49 -16.59 16.68
N LEU A 38 19.45 -17.44 16.70
CA LEU A 38 18.27 -17.27 15.88
C LEU A 38 17.26 -16.31 16.55
N PRO A 39 16.62 -15.40 15.80
CA PRO A 39 15.75 -14.36 16.35
C PRO A 39 14.33 -14.87 16.66
N PHE A 40 14.17 -16.10 17.15
CA PHE A 40 12.86 -16.66 17.51
C PHE A 40 12.86 -17.26 18.91
N GLN A 41 11.74 -17.09 19.61
CA GLN A 41 11.48 -17.77 20.88
C GLN A 41 10.81 -19.12 20.56
N LEU A 42 11.31 -20.21 21.14
CA LEU A 42 10.68 -21.52 21.00
C LEU A 42 9.34 -21.54 21.76
N PRO A 43 8.20 -21.74 21.10
CA PRO A 43 6.91 -21.85 21.78
C PRO A 43 6.88 -23.05 22.74
N GLU A 44 6.18 -22.90 23.87
CA GLU A 44 6.05 -23.93 24.90
C GLU A 44 5.59 -25.28 24.36
N ASN A 45 4.66 -25.27 23.39
CA ASN A 45 4.13 -26.47 22.76
C ASN A 45 5.24 -27.32 22.11
N PHE A 46 6.29 -26.71 21.55
CA PHE A 46 7.40 -27.47 20.99
C PHE A 46 8.24 -28.15 22.06
N LEU A 47 8.43 -27.49 23.22
CA LEU A 47 9.13 -28.09 24.36
C LEU A 47 8.37 -29.32 24.90
N LEU A 48 7.03 -29.21 24.98
CA LEU A 48 6.17 -30.32 25.38
C LEU A 48 6.24 -31.49 24.40
N ILE A 49 6.23 -31.20 23.09
CA ILE A 49 6.38 -32.23 22.04
C ILE A 49 7.74 -32.91 22.15
N ILE A 50 8.84 -32.14 22.24
CA ILE A 50 10.19 -32.69 22.38
C ILE A 50 10.27 -33.58 23.62
N ARG A 51 9.75 -33.13 24.77
CA ARG A 51 9.73 -33.92 26.00
C ARG A 51 8.95 -35.22 25.84
N ALA A 52 7.75 -35.17 25.26
CA ALA A 52 6.92 -36.36 25.05
C ALA A 52 7.60 -37.35 24.10
N MET A 53 8.21 -36.87 23.03
CA MET A 53 8.99 -37.69 22.09
C MET A 53 10.21 -38.31 22.77
N SER A 54 11.00 -37.53 23.52
CA SER A 54 12.18 -38.03 24.22
C SER A 54 11.84 -39.09 25.27
N LEU A 55 10.79 -38.89 26.06
CA LEU A 55 10.34 -39.87 27.06
C LEU A 55 9.85 -41.16 26.40
N THR A 56 8.99 -41.04 25.38
CA THR A 56 8.48 -42.20 24.64
C THR A 56 9.63 -42.98 23.99
N SER A 57 10.55 -42.28 23.32
CA SER A 57 11.73 -42.90 22.72
C SER A 57 12.60 -43.60 23.77
N GLY A 58 12.82 -42.96 24.92
CA GLY A 58 13.62 -43.53 26.00
C GLY A 58 13.01 -44.82 26.57
N VAL A 59 11.69 -44.86 26.75
CA VAL A 59 10.97 -46.05 27.22
C VAL A 59 11.05 -47.16 26.17
N CYS A 60 10.76 -46.88 24.89
CA CYS A 60 10.82 -47.88 23.83
C CYS A 60 12.24 -48.43 23.63
N SER A 61 13.26 -47.57 23.60
CA SER A 61 14.67 -47.98 23.47
C SER A 61 15.18 -48.74 24.70
N SER A 62 14.54 -48.60 25.86
CA SER A 62 14.85 -49.43 27.04
C SER A 62 14.32 -50.87 26.93
N LEU A 63 13.26 -51.07 26.13
CA LEU A 63 12.64 -52.38 25.89
C LEU A 63 13.27 -53.10 24.69
N ASP A 64 13.51 -52.38 23.59
CA ASP A 64 14.24 -52.88 22.41
C ASP A 64 15.37 -51.88 22.07
N PRO A 65 16.65 -52.25 22.32
CA PRO A 65 17.79 -51.40 21.99
C PRO A 65 17.89 -51.04 20.50
N ARG A 66 17.27 -51.82 19.61
CA ARG A 66 17.26 -51.56 18.16
C ARG A 66 16.15 -50.59 17.74
N PHE A 67 15.26 -50.21 18.65
CA PHE A 67 14.19 -49.26 18.36
C PHE A 67 14.76 -47.85 18.14
N ASN A 68 14.52 -47.31 16.95
CA ASN A 68 14.84 -45.94 16.59
C ASN A 68 13.56 -45.16 16.24
N LEU A 69 13.30 -44.06 16.96
CA LEU A 69 12.15 -43.20 16.70
C LEU A 69 12.23 -42.53 15.31
N TRP A 70 13.45 -42.25 14.83
CA TRP A 70 13.67 -41.57 13.56
C TRP A 70 13.08 -42.34 12.37
N ASP A 71 13.18 -43.67 12.36
CA ASP A 71 12.63 -44.54 11.31
C ASP A 71 11.12 -44.33 11.11
N SER A 72 10.41 -43.98 12.18
CA SER A 72 8.97 -43.72 12.14
C SER A 72 8.64 -42.30 11.71
N VAL A 73 9.50 -41.32 12.00
CA VAL A 73 9.27 -39.89 11.72
C VAL A 73 9.72 -39.49 10.32
N GLU A 74 10.83 -40.07 9.84
CA GLU A 74 11.42 -39.87 8.51
C GLU A 74 10.40 -39.89 7.36
N PRO A 75 9.50 -40.91 7.24
CA PRO A 75 8.54 -40.94 6.14
C PRO A 75 7.55 -39.78 6.15
N TYR A 76 7.13 -39.31 7.33
CA TYR A 76 6.25 -38.15 7.45
C TYR A 76 6.98 -36.85 7.09
N ALA A 77 8.23 -36.68 7.55
CA ALA A 77 9.05 -35.54 7.17
C ALA A 77 9.29 -35.50 5.65
N ALA A 78 9.57 -36.66 5.05
CA ALA A 78 9.74 -36.80 3.61
C ALA A 78 8.45 -36.51 2.82
N GLN A 79 7.29 -36.88 3.36
CA GLN A 79 5.99 -36.54 2.78
C GLN A 79 5.73 -35.03 2.84
N LEU A 80 5.96 -34.40 4.01
CA LEU A 80 5.79 -32.95 4.18
C LEU A 80 6.66 -32.17 3.19
N LEU A 81 7.94 -32.54 3.07
CA LEU A 81 8.86 -31.95 2.11
C LEU A 81 8.44 -32.14 0.65
N ARG A 82 7.79 -33.26 0.30
CA ARG A 82 7.25 -33.50 -1.04
C ARG A 82 6.04 -32.61 -1.31
N ASP A 83 5.13 -32.51 -0.35
CA ASP A 83 3.91 -31.72 -0.47
C ASP A 83 4.24 -30.21 -0.60
N GLU A 84 5.20 -29.72 0.18
CA GLU A 84 5.69 -28.34 0.09
C GLU A 84 6.34 -28.04 -1.27
N ARG A 85 7.13 -28.97 -1.83
CA ARG A 85 7.74 -28.78 -3.16
C ARG A 85 6.69 -28.69 -4.28
N GLY A 86 5.63 -29.48 -4.20
CA GLY A 86 4.51 -29.40 -5.14
C GLY A 86 3.80 -28.04 -5.08
N ASN A 87 3.57 -27.55 -3.87
CA ASN A 87 2.93 -26.25 -3.65
C ASN A 87 3.81 -25.08 -4.16
N LEU A 88 5.13 -25.11 -3.93
CA LEU A 88 6.04 -24.08 -4.42
C LEU A 88 6.05 -23.95 -5.95
N LEU A 89 6.05 -25.06 -6.68
CA LEU A 89 5.97 -25.03 -8.15
C LEU A 89 4.64 -24.47 -8.64
N GLN A 90 3.54 -24.83 -7.97
CA GLN A 90 2.20 -24.32 -8.29
C GLN A 90 2.06 -22.82 -7.99
N ASP A 91 2.65 -22.36 -6.89
CA ASP A 91 2.64 -20.94 -6.50
C ASP A 91 3.46 -20.09 -7.46
N VAL A 92 4.66 -20.56 -7.85
CA VAL A 92 5.48 -19.89 -8.87
C VAL A 92 4.75 -19.84 -10.22
N ALA A 93 4.08 -20.92 -10.62
CA ALA A 93 3.31 -20.95 -11.86
C ALA A 93 2.12 -19.95 -11.84
N ARG A 94 1.38 -19.89 -10.73
CA ARG A 94 0.30 -18.90 -10.55
C ARG A 94 0.83 -17.48 -10.61
N GLN A 95 1.91 -17.20 -9.90
CA GLN A 95 2.53 -15.89 -9.88
C GLN A 95 3.04 -15.47 -11.27
N ALA A 96 3.58 -16.41 -12.05
CA ALA A 96 3.99 -16.15 -13.44
C ALA A 96 2.80 -15.82 -14.35
N VAL A 97 1.67 -16.53 -14.21
CA VAL A 97 0.43 -16.25 -14.97
C VAL A 97 -0.13 -14.88 -14.62
N ASP A 98 -0.14 -14.52 -13.33
CA ASP A 98 -0.62 -13.22 -12.87
C ASP A 98 0.25 -12.07 -13.40
N VAL A 99 1.57 -12.21 -13.34
CA VAL A 99 2.53 -11.24 -13.90
C VAL A 99 2.38 -11.12 -15.41
N ALA A 100 2.21 -12.23 -16.13
CA ALA A 100 1.98 -12.23 -17.56
C ALA A 100 0.65 -11.55 -17.93
N GLY A 101 -0.41 -11.81 -17.17
CA GLY A 101 -1.72 -11.16 -17.36
C GLY A 101 -1.67 -9.65 -17.18
N ILE A 102 -0.93 -9.17 -16.18
CA ILE A 102 -0.72 -7.72 -15.96
C ILE A 102 0.10 -7.11 -17.11
N THR A 103 1.19 -7.77 -17.52
CA THR A 103 2.10 -7.27 -18.55
C THR A 103 1.43 -7.21 -19.93
N LEU A 104 0.61 -8.21 -20.28
CA LEU A 104 -0.14 -8.25 -21.54
C LEU A 104 -1.36 -7.32 -21.54
N GLY A 105 -1.97 -7.07 -20.37
CA GLY A 105 -3.10 -6.14 -20.23
C GLY A 105 -2.70 -4.67 -20.19
N LEU A 106 -1.46 -4.36 -19.80
CA LEU A 106 -0.89 -3.02 -19.71
C LEU A 106 -0.89 -2.23 -21.04
N PRO A 107 -0.38 -2.76 -22.17
CA PRO A 107 -0.35 -2.02 -23.43
C PRO A 107 -1.75 -1.59 -23.89
N ARG A 108 -2.77 -2.45 -23.76
CA ARG A 108 -4.16 -2.08 -24.07
C ARG A 108 -4.70 -0.94 -23.22
N ARG A 109 -4.29 -0.84 -21.95
CA ARG A 109 -4.67 0.26 -21.06
C ARG A 109 -3.92 1.54 -21.42
N LEU A 110 -2.66 1.43 -21.86
CA LEU A 110 -1.87 2.57 -22.32
C LEU A 110 -2.40 3.10 -23.66
N ASP A 111 -2.75 2.23 -24.60
CA ASP A 111 -3.40 2.62 -25.87
C ASP A 111 -4.72 3.34 -25.60
N ALA A 112 -5.57 2.80 -24.72
CA ALA A 112 -6.82 3.46 -24.35
C ALA A 112 -6.61 4.84 -23.70
N LEU A 113 -5.51 5.06 -22.98
CA LEU A 113 -5.14 6.36 -22.44
C LEU A 113 -4.59 7.30 -23.53
N ALA A 114 -3.79 6.77 -24.46
CA ALA A 114 -3.26 7.52 -25.59
C ALA A 114 -4.39 8.00 -26.53
N THR A 115 -5.33 7.11 -26.87
CA THR A 115 -6.50 7.46 -27.69
C THR A 115 -7.37 8.52 -27.02
N ARG A 116 -7.60 8.43 -25.70
CA ARG A 116 -8.33 9.47 -24.95
C ARG A 116 -7.59 10.80 -24.83
N MET A 117 -6.25 10.78 -24.87
CA MET A 117 -5.43 12.00 -24.96
C MET A 117 -5.52 12.64 -26.35
N GLU A 118 -5.45 11.84 -27.41
CA GLU A 118 -5.55 12.29 -28.81
C GLU A 118 -6.94 12.85 -29.14
N GLU A 119 -8.00 12.23 -28.62
CA GLU A 119 -9.38 12.70 -28.78
C GLU A 119 -9.70 13.96 -27.97
N GLY A 120 -8.75 14.47 -27.17
CA GLY A 120 -8.95 15.63 -26.29
C GLY A 120 -10.05 15.43 -25.24
N SER A 121 -10.49 14.18 -25.05
CA SER A 121 -11.67 13.81 -24.26
C SER A 121 -11.32 13.38 -22.84
N LEU A 122 -10.07 13.60 -22.38
CA LEU A 122 -9.75 13.53 -20.96
C LEU A 122 -10.65 14.55 -20.25
N PRO A 123 -11.67 14.12 -19.49
CA PRO A 123 -12.38 15.01 -18.61
C PRO A 123 -11.43 15.18 -17.43
N LEU A 124 -10.40 16.01 -17.63
CA LEU A 124 -9.71 16.66 -16.55
C LEU A 124 -10.76 17.59 -15.95
N ALA A 125 -11.66 17.00 -15.16
CA ALA A 125 -12.45 17.71 -14.19
C ALA A 125 -11.41 18.28 -13.22
N VAL A 126 -10.84 19.43 -13.59
CA VAL A 126 -9.98 20.23 -12.75
C VAL A 126 -10.92 21.27 -12.15
N PRO A 127 -11.69 20.95 -11.09
CA PRO A 127 -12.61 21.90 -10.47
C PRO A 127 -11.88 23.18 -10.01
N ARG A 128 -10.55 23.16 -9.90
CA ARG A 128 -9.74 24.35 -9.63
C ARG A 128 -9.68 25.33 -10.81
N LEU A 129 -9.65 24.87 -12.05
CA LEU A 129 -9.52 25.72 -13.24
C LEU A 129 -10.85 26.42 -13.56
N GLU A 130 -11.97 25.69 -13.52
CA GLU A 130 -13.31 26.28 -13.67
C GLU A 130 -13.60 27.33 -12.60
N ARG A 131 -13.21 27.07 -11.34
CA ARG A 131 -13.35 28.04 -10.24
C ARG A 131 -12.49 29.27 -10.44
N GLN A 132 -11.30 29.15 -11.02
CA GLN A 132 -10.42 30.28 -11.32
C GLN A 132 -10.96 31.12 -12.47
N VAL A 133 -11.39 30.50 -13.57
CA VAL A 133 -12.01 31.20 -14.71
C VAL A 133 -13.27 31.93 -14.26
N ALA A 134 -14.14 31.29 -13.47
CA ALA A 134 -15.34 31.92 -12.92
C ALA A 134 -15.03 33.06 -11.93
N ARG A 135 -13.87 33.08 -11.27
CA ARG A 135 -13.43 34.21 -10.43
C ARG A 135 -12.95 35.38 -11.29
N LEU A 136 -12.16 35.11 -12.33
CA LEU A 136 -11.66 36.13 -13.25
C LEU A 136 -12.80 36.83 -14.01
N ASP A 137 -13.76 36.05 -14.52
CA ASP A 137 -14.92 36.59 -15.25
C ASP A 137 -15.82 37.47 -14.36
N ARG A 138 -15.94 37.11 -13.08
CA ARG A 138 -16.62 37.95 -12.08
C ARG A 138 -15.86 39.24 -11.75
N MET A 139 -14.53 39.17 -11.65
CA MET A 139 -13.71 40.37 -11.44
C MET A 139 -13.80 41.32 -12.63
N ALA A 140 -13.76 40.80 -13.86
CA ALA A 140 -13.90 41.57 -15.09
C ALA A 140 -15.27 42.25 -15.21
N ARG A 141 -16.37 41.54 -14.91
CA ARG A 141 -17.72 42.15 -14.91
C ARG A 141 -17.87 43.23 -13.83
N ARG A 142 -17.25 43.05 -12.67
CA ARG A 142 -17.26 44.06 -11.59
C ARG A 142 -16.42 45.28 -11.95
N SER A 143 -15.26 45.12 -12.59
CA SER A 143 -14.43 46.25 -13.01
C SER A 143 -15.12 47.05 -14.13
N ALA A 144 -15.73 46.37 -15.10
CA ALA A 144 -16.49 47.01 -16.17
C ALA A 144 -17.66 47.85 -15.62
N SER A 145 -18.45 47.30 -14.70
CA SER A 145 -19.56 48.03 -14.07
C SER A 145 -19.09 49.22 -13.23
N ALA A 146 -17.99 49.09 -12.49
CA ALA A 146 -17.40 50.20 -11.73
C ALA A 146 -16.91 51.33 -12.67
N MET A 147 -16.34 50.98 -13.82
CA MET A 147 -15.87 51.95 -14.81
C MET A 147 -17.02 52.72 -15.44
N VAL A 148 -18.12 52.03 -15.80
CA VAL A 148 -19.34 52.67 -16.32
C VAL A 148 -19.99 53.57 -15.26
N PHE A 149 -20.09 53.11 -14.02
CA PHE A 149 -20.59 53.92 -12.91
C PHE A 149 -19.78 55.21 -12.73
N GLY A 150 -18.45 55.09 -12.65
CA GLY A 150 -17.56 56.25 -12.50
C GLY A 150 -17.70 57.25 -13.64
N ALA A 151 -17.73 56.76 -14.89
CA ALA A 151 -17.91 57.60 -16.06
C ALA A 151 -19.25 58.36 -16.02
N LEU A 152 -20.35 57.67 -15.69
CA LEU A 152 -21.68 58.29 -15.67
C LEU A 152 -21.85 59.26 -14.49
N LEU A 153 -21.25 58.95 -13.34
CA LEU A 153 -21.25 59.82 -12.17
C LEU A 153 -20.48 61.12 -12.42
N ILE A 154 -19.28 61.03 -13.03
CA ILE A 154 -18.48 62.19 -13.40
C ILE A 154 -19.21 63.03 -14.46
N ALA A 155 -19.77 62.39 -15.50
CA ALA A 155 -20.56 63.08 -16.52
C ALA A 155 -21.76 63.82 -15.90
N GLY A 156 -22.50 63.17 -15.00
CA GLY A 156 -23.62 63.79 -14.27
C GLY A 156 -23.18 64.96 -13.39
N ALA A 157 -22.04 64.85 -12.70
CA ALA A 157 -21.49 65.91 -11.86
C ALA A 157 -21.07 67.14 -12.67
N VAL A 158 -20.46 66.95 -13.83
CA VAL A 158 -20.06 68.06 -14.73
C VAL A 158 -21.29 68.75 -15.33
N VAL A 159 -22.27 67.98 -15.82
CA VAL A 159 -23.48 68.51 -16.47
C VAL A 159 -24.38 69.24 -15.47
N ARG A 160 -24.36 68.86 -14.18
CA ARG A 160 -25.17 69.49 -13.13
C ARG A 160 -24.94 70.99 -12.98
N GLY A 161 -23.77 71.49 -13.35
CA GLY A 161 -23.48 72.93 -13.35
C GLY A 161 -24.21 73.71 -14.44
N ALA A 162 -24.57 73.06 -15.56
CA ALA A 162 -25.26 73.67 -16.69
C ALA A 162 -26.78 73.40 -16.64
N ASP A 163 -27.19 72.18 -16.32
CA ASP A 163 -28.58 71.77 -16.18
C ASP A 163 -28.75 70.88 -14.93
N PRO A 164 -29.36 71.40 -13.85
CA PRO A 164 -29.54 70.66 -12.60
C PRO A 164 -30.39 69.40 -12.75
N VAL A 165 -31.36 69.41 -13.68
CA VAL A 165 -32.29 68.29 -13.88
C VAL A 165 -31.57 67.16 -14.61
N LEU A 166 -30.90 67.46 -15.73
CA LEU A 166 -30.14 66.47 -16.49
C LEU A 166 -28.99 65.88 -15.68
N GLY A 167 -28.28 66.70 -14.89
CA GLY A 167 -27.23 66.22 -14.00
C GLY A 167 -27.76 65.26 -12.92
N SER A 168 -28.91 65.58 -12.31
CA SER A 168 -29.53 64.72 -11.30
C SER A 168 -30.04 63.39 -11.90
N VAL A 169 -30.57 63.42 -13.13
CA VAL A 169 -31.01 62.21 -13.86
C VAL A 169 -29.81 61.31 -14.20
N LEU A 170 -28.71 61.87 -14.70
CA LEU A 170 -27.48 61.12 -15.00
C LEU A 170 -26.86 60.49 -13.74
N MET A 171 -26.85 61.23 -12.62
CA MET A 171 -26.39 60.69 -11.35
C MET A 171 -27.31 59.57 -10.83
N ALA A 172 -28.63 59.73 -10.92
CA ALA A 172 -29.58 58.67 -10.57
C ALA A 172 -29.44 57.44 -11.48
N ALA A 173 -29.24 57.64 -12.79
CA ALA A 173 -29.01 56.57 -13.75
C ALA A 173 -27.72 55.78 -13.44
N SER A 174 -26.71 56.42 -12.86
CA SER A 174 -25.44 55.76 -12.49
C SER A 174 -25.62 54.69 -11.41
N ALA A 175 -26.68 54.78 -10.59
CA ALA A 175 -26.98 53.77 -9.59
C ALA A 175 -27.26 52.37 -10.20
N VAL A 176 -27.75 52.32 -11.44
CA VAL A 176 -28.08 51.06 -12.13
C VAL A 176 -26.84 50.18 -12.37
N PRO A 177 -25.76 50.65 -13.02
CA PRO A 177 -24.53 49.88 -13.17
C PRO A 177 -23.87 49.50 -11.84
N LEU A 178 -23.96 50.37 -10.82
CA LEU A 178 -23.43 50.07 -9.48
C LEU A 178 -24.18 48.92 -8.80
N LEU A 179 -25.51 48.93 -8.86
CA LEU A 179 -26.34 47.84 -8.33
C LEU A 179 -26.09 46.53 -9.11
N HIS A 180 -25.96 46.59 -10.43
CA HIS A 180 -25.63 45.43 -11.26
C HIS A 180 -24.28 44.81 -10.87
N GLY A 181 -23.24 45.63 -10.68
CA GLY A 181 -21.91 45.16 -10.27
C GLY A 181 -21.87 44.52 -8.87
N LEU A 182 -22.66 45.05 -7.92
CA LEU A 182 -22.78 44.50 -6.56
C LEU A 182 -23.58 43.19 -6.54
N TRP A 183 -24.68 43.10 -7.29
CA TRP A 183 -25.53 41.91 -7.31
C TRP A 183 -24.86 40.73 -8.02
N ALA A 184 -24.13 40.99 -9.11
CA ALA A 184 -23.29 39.99 -9.80
C ALA A 184 -22.16 39.44 -8.91
N GLY A 185 -21.66 40.23 -7.95
CA GLY A 185 -20.64 39.80 -6.99
C GLY A 185 -21.17 38.93 -5.85
N ARG A 186 -22.45 39.06 -5.47
CA ARG A 186 -23.03 38.42 -4.27
C ARG A 186 -23.61 37.03 -4.53
N ARG A 187 -24.00 36.71 -5.78
CA ARG A 187 -24.66 35.45 -6.16
C ARG A 187 -23.75 34.22 -6.33
N GLY A 188 -22.45 34.34 -6.04
CA GLY A 188 -21.48 33.26 -6.24
C GLY A 188 -20.59 32.97 -5.04
N ARG A 189 -21.07 33.23 -3.82
CA ARG A 189 -20.47 32.70 -2.59
C ARG A 189 -21.14 31.40 -2.21
#